data_AF-X1RJJ4-F1
#
_entry.id   AF-X1RJJ4-F1
#
_cell.length_a   1.000
_cell.length_b   1.000
_cell.length_c   1.000
_cell.angle_alpha   90.00
_cell.angle_beta   90.00
_cell.angle_gamma   90.00
#
_symmetry.space_group_name_H-M   'P 1'
#
loop_
_entity.id
_entity.type
_entity.pdbx_description
1 polymer ?
#
loop_
_entity_poly.entity_id
_entity_poly.type
_entity_poly.pdbx_seq_one_letter_code
_entity_poly.pdbx_strand_id
1 'polypeptide(L)' 'MVKERIVSENDAVRLAFALDLDYIEISALTGYNIEKTFHESARKLLKFKSIED' A
#
# COMPACT_ATOMS: atom_id res chain seq x y z
N MET A 1 22.52 -11.59 -0.19
CA MET A 1 22.39 -10.59 -1.29
C MET A 1 21.03 -9.93 -1.19
N VAL A 2 20.99 -8.62 -0.96
CA VAL A 2 19.76 -7.84 -1.18
C VAL A 2 19.56 -7.83 -2.70
N LYS A 3 18.45 -8.39 -3.19
CA LYS A 3 18.13 -8.30 -4.62
C LYS A 3 17.83 -6.83 -4.94
N GLU A 4 18.42 -6.33 -6.01
CA GLU A 4 18.16 -4.96 -6.47
C GLU A 4 16.68 -4.81 -6.87
N ARG A 5 16.17 -3.59 -6.73
CA ARG A 5 14.81 -3.23 -7.15
C ARG A 5 14.69 -3.39 -8.67
N ILE A 6 13.78 -4.25 -9.10
CA ILE A 6 13.50 -4.52 -10.53
C ILE A 6 12.37 -3.62 -11.05
N VAL A 7 11.34 -3.38 -10.23
CA VAL A 7 10.19 -2.52 -10.57
C VAL A 7 10.45 -1.12 -10.04
N SER A 8 10.34 -0.11 -10.91
CA SER A 8 10.50 1.28 -10.47
C SER A 8 9.28 1.71 -9.63
N GLU A 9 9.53 2.58 -8.65
CA GLU A 9 8.46 3.17 -7.83
C GLU A 9 7.43 3.89 -8.72
N ASN A 10 7.89 4.61 -9.74
CA ASN A 10 7.02 5.33 -10.67
C ASN A 10 6.06 4.40 -11.42
N ASP A 11 6.51 3.23 -11.87
CA ASP A 11 5.64 2.27 -12.57
C ASP A 11 4.59 1.70 -11.63
N ALA A 12 4.98 1.39 -10.39
CA ALA A 12 4.06 0.87 -9.39
C ALA A 12 3.02 1.92 -8.97
N VAL A 13 3.42 3.18 -8.79
CA VAL A 13 2.52 4.31 -8.50
C VAL A 13 1.53 4.52 -9.64
N ARG A 14 2.00 4.50 -10.91
CA ARG A 14 1.14 4.63 -12.09
C ARG A 14 0.11 3.51 -12.18
N LEU A 15 0.52 2.27 -11.89
CA LEU A 15 -0.38 1.13 -11.89
C LEU A 15 -1.44 1.24 -10.78
N ALA A 16 -1.04 1.60 -9.56
CA ALA A 16 -1.96 1.77 -8.45
C ALA A 16 -3.02 2.84 -8.76
N PHE A 17 -2.59 3.99 -9.31
CA PHE A 17 -3.50 5.03 -9.78
C PHE A 17 -4.47 4.54 -10.85
N ALA A 18 -3.99 3.80 -11.85
CA ALA A 18 -4.83 3.29 -12.94
C ALA A 18 -5.89 2.28 -12.48
N LEU A 19 -5.68 1.63 -11.34
CA LEU A 19 -6.59 0.63 -10.76
C LEU A 19 -7.44 1.19 -9.60
N ASP A 20 -7.32 2.49 -9.30
CA ASP A 20 -7.92 3.11 -8.11
C ASP A 20 -7.55 2.38 -6.81
N LEU A 21 -6.27 1.99 -6.72
CA LEU A 21 -5.68 1.33 -5.56
C LEU A 21 -4.68 2.24 -4.85
N ASP A 22 -4.49 1.95 -3.56
CA ASP A 22 -3.42 2.55 -2.80
C ASP A 22 -2.07 1.93 -3.12
N TYR A 23 -1.03 2.76 -3.17
CA TYR A 23 0.34 2.33 -3.26
C TYR A 23 1.07 2.49 -1.93
N ILE A 24 1.73 1.43 -1.47
CA ILE A 24 2.62 1.45 -0.32
C ILE A 24 3.70 0.39 -0.46
N GLU A 25 4.95 0.76 -0.17
CA GLU A 25 6.05 -0.20 -0.09
C GLU A 25 6.29 -0.61 1.35
N ILE A 26 6.50 -1.91 1.57
CA ILE A 26 6.73 -2.51 2.88
C ILE A 26 7.99 -3.37 2.88
N SER A 27 8.55 -3.60 4.06
CA SER A 27 9.53 -4.65 4.29
C SER A 27 9.14 -5.46 5.50
N ALA A 28 8.66 -6.68 5.27
CA ALA A 28 8.37 -7.62 6.35
C ALA A 28 9.64 -8.03 7.12
N LEU A 29 10.82 -7.96 6.48
CA LEU A 29 12.09 -8.26 7.11
C LEU A 29 12.48 -7.22 8.17
N THR A 30 12.26 -5.94 7.88
CA THR A 30 12.69 -4.83 8.75
C THR A 30 11.54 -4.20 9.53
N GLY A 31 10.30 -4.60 9.27
CA GLY A 31 9.10 -3.98 9.82
C GLY A 31 8.72 -2.66 9.14
N TYR A 32 9.45 -2.21 8.12
CA TYR A 32 9.18 -0.94 7.44
C TYR A 32 7.75 -0.92 6.87
N ASN A 33 6.98 0.11 7.25
CA ASN A 33 5.60 0.37 6.83
C ASN A 33 4.57 -0.73 7.12
N ILE A 34 4.89 -1.80 7.87
CA ILE A 34 3.94 -2.90 8.13
C ILE A 34 2.70 -2.40 8.88
N GLU A 35 2.87 -1.87 10.10
CA GLU A 35 1.73 -1.42 10.92
C GLU A 35 0.94 -0.30 10.25
N LYS A 36 1.65 0.65 9.64
CA LYS A 36 1.05 1.76 8.89
C LYS A 36 0.12 1.24 7.78
N THR A 37 0.57 0.26 7.01
CA THR A 37 -0.21 -0.32 5.90
C THR A 37 -1.52 -0.93 6.39
N PHE A 38 -1.46 -1.77 7.43
CA PHE A 38 -2.66 -2.40 7.98
C PHE A 38 -3.62 -1.37 8.57
N HIS A 39 -3.11 -0.38 9.29
CA HIS A 39 -3.93 0.67 9.90
C HIS A 39 -4.62 1.57 8.87
N GLU A 40 -3.92 1.97 7.82
CA GLU A 40 -4.49 2.78 6.74
C GLU A 40 -5.56 2.00 5.96
N SER A 41 -5.31 0.72 5.69
CA SER A 41 -6.27 -0.18 5.03
C SER A 41 -7.55 -0.34 5.88
N ALA A 42 -7.40 -0.63 7.17
CA ALA A 42 -8.52 -0.77 8.10
C ALA A 42 -9.34 0.53 8.21
N ARG A 43 -8.68 1.69 8.31
CA ARG A 43 -9.34 3.00 8.33
C ARG A 43 -10.14 3.27 7.07
N LYS A 44 -9.63 2.90 5.89
CA LYS A 44 -10.35 3.08 4.62
C LYS A 44 -11.58 2.19 4.54
N LEU A 45 -11.46 0.93 4.93
CA LEU A 45 -12.60 0.00 5.00
C LEU A 45 -13.70 0.52 5.95
N LEU A 46 -13.32 1.02 7.13
CA LEU A 46 -14.27 1.59 8.08
C LEU A 46 -14.97 2.83 7.53
N LYS A 47 -14.23 3.71 6.84
CA LYS A 47 -14.82 4.89 6.18
C LYS A 47 -15.81 4.51 5.09
N PHE A 48 -15.45 3.54 4.23
CA PHE A 48 -16.35 3.00 3.22
C PHE A 48 -17.64 2.48 3.85
N LYS A 49 -17.52 1.64 4.88
CA LYS A 49 -18.70 1.12 5.60
C LYS A 49 -19.58 2.22 6.17
N SER A 50 -18.99 3.23 6.80
CA SER A 50 -19.76 4.34 7.40
C SER A 50 -20.45 5.28 6.39
N ILE A 51 -20.12 5.20 5.11
CA ILE A 51 -20.78 5.93 4.03
C ILE A 51 -21.99 5.14 3.49
N GLU A 52 -21.99 3.82 3.66
CA GLU A 52 -23.06 2.92 3.18
C GLU A 52 -24.18 2.68 4.22
N ASP A 53 -23.95 3.02 5.50
CA ASP A 53 -24.93 2.98 6.61
C ASP A 53 -25.76 4.28 6.69
#